data_AF-A0A963PWY1-F1
#
_entry.id   AF-A0A963PWY1-F1
#
_cell.length_a   1.000
_cell.length_b   1.000
_cell.length_c   1.000
_cell.angle_alpha   90.00
_cell.angle_beta   90.00
_cell.angle_gamma   90.00
#
_symmetry.space_group_name_H-M   'P 1'
#
loop_
_entity.id
_entity.type
_entity.pdbx_description
1 polymer ?
#
loop_
_entity_poly.entity_id
_entity_poly.type
_entity_poly.pdbx_seq_one_letter_code
_entity_poly.pdbx_strand_id
1 'polypeptide(L)' 'AHGNASVGKPSRPDFLLQPGELLRACQDLRVVAYEDGFLADPPRFVQRIAAVREPLPVQPRAGAEPAPTRYRL' A
#
# COMPACT_ATOMS: atom_id res chain seq x y z
N ALA A 1 -10.06 -6.87 -14.09
CA ALA A 1 -10.00 -5.45 -13.67
C ALA A 1 -11.24 -4.74 -14.21
N HIS A 2 -12.07 -4.12 -13.36
CA HIS A 2 -13.39 -3.59 -13.77
C HIS A 2 -13.66 -2.11 -13.41
N GLY A 3 -12.68 -1.36 -12.90
CA GLY A 3 -12.90 0.03 -12.46
C GLY A 3 -12.71 1.11 -13.54
N ASN A 4 -11.69 0.98 -14.39
CA ASN A 4 -11.25 2.05 -15.29
C ASN A 4 -12.05 2.20 -16.59
N ALA A 5 -13.01 1.30 -16.86
CA ALA A 5 -13.80 1.34 -18.09
C ALA A 5 -14.75 2.55 -18.17
N SER A 6 -15.02 3.22 -17.03
CA SER A 6 -16.08 4.23 -16.92
C SER A 6 -15.64 5.69 -17.15
N VAL A 7 -14.34 5.97 -17.39
CA VAL A 7 -13.82 7.37 -17.40
C VAL A 7 -13.00 7.77 -18.63
N GLY A 8 -12.89 6.90 -19.65
CA GLY A 8 -12.20 7.22 -20.91
C GLY A 8 -11.37 6.05 -21.45
N LYS A 9 -10.99 6.11 -22.74
CA LYS A 9 -10.24 5.08 -23.48
C LYS A 9 -9.05 4.61 -22.62
N PRO A 10 -8.89 3.31 -22.34
CA PRO A 10 -7.83 2.85 -21.46
C PRO A 10 -6.49 3.20 -22.11
N SER A 11 -5.76 4.16 -21.53
CA SER A 11 -4.45 4.59 -22.04
C SER A 11 -3.38 3.50 -21.95
N ARG A 12 -3.69 2.34 -21.34
CA ARG A 12 -3.23 0.99 -21.69
C ARG A 12 -3.74 0.03 -20.60
N PRO A 13 -4.48 -1.04 -20.95
CA PRO A 13 -5.09 -1.93 -19.97
C PRO A 13 -4.07 -2.63 -19.05
N ASP A 14 -2.82 -2.79 -19.51
CA ASP A 14 -1.72 -3.38 -18.75
C ASP A 14 -1.21 -2.49 -17.59
N PHE A 15 -1.58 -1.20 -17.55
CA PHE A 15 -1.18 -0.27 -16.47
C PHE A 15 -2.27 -0.06 -15.42
N LEU A 16 -3.37 -0.81 -15.50
CA LEU A 16 -4.46 -0.68 -14.57
C LEU A 16 -4.28 -1.70 -13.44
N LEU A 17 -3.75 -1.23 -12.33
CA LEU A 17 -3.63 -2.04 -11.11
C LEU A 17 -4.99 -2.68 -10.77
N GLN A 18 -4.98 -3.98 -10.48
CA GLN A 18 -6.16 -4.65 -9.96
C GLN A 18 -6.44 -4.19 -8.52
N PRO A 19 -7.71 -4.19 -8.05
CA PRO A 19 -8.00 -3.92 -6.65
C PRO A 19 -7.16 -4.79 -5.72
N GLY A 20 -6.42 -4.16 -4.79
CA GLY A 20 -5.56 -4.83 -3.83
C GLY A 20 -4.27 -5.44 -4.40
N GLU A 21 -3.91 -5.16 -5.65
CA GLU A 21 -2.65 -5.62 -6.25
C GLU A 21 -1.42 -5.15 -5.45
N LEU A 22 -1.41 -3.90 -4.99
CA LEU A 22 -0.31 -3.37 -4.19
C LEU A 22 -0.24 -4.00 -2.79
N LEU A 23 -1.38 -4.37 -2.21
CA LEU A 23 -1.42 -5.06 -0.92
C LEU A 23 -0.80 -6.46 -1.04
N ARG A 24 -1.09 -7.18 -2.13
CA ARG A 24 -0.48 -8.48 -2.41
C ARG A 24 1.03 -8.35 -2.66
N ALA A 25 1.45 -7.34 -3.43
CA ALA A 25 2.86 -7.07 -3.69
C ALA A 25 3.65 -6.73 -2.41
N CYS A 26 2.99 -6.13 -1.41
CA CYS A 26 3.60 -5.75 -0.13
C CYS A 26 3.24 -6.69 1.03
N GLN A 27 2.79 -7.93 0.77
CA GLN A 27 2.34 -8.86 1.83
C GLN A 27 3.39 -9.12 2.92
N ASP A 28 4.68 -9.04 2.58
CA ASP A 28 5.81 -9.28 3.50
C ASP A 28 6.39 -7.98 4.10
N LEU A 29 5.69 -6.86 3.91
CA LEU A 29 6.06 -5.54 4.41
C LEU A 29 4.96 -5.02 5.34
N ARG A 30 5.33 -4.20 6.32
CA ARG A 30 4.34 -3.46 7.07
C ARG A 30 3.88 -2.27 6.24
N VAL A 31 2.58 -2.25 5.93
CA VAL A 31 1.94 -1.13 5.23
C VAL A 31 1.81 0.06 6.20
N VAL A 32 2.29 1.22 5.77
CA VAL A 32 2.23 2.50 6.50
C VAL A 32 1.07 3.35 5.99
N ALA A 33 0.86 3.37 4.67
CA ALA A 33 -0.24 4.05 4.03
C ALA A 33 -0.66 3.29 2.77
N TYR A 34 -1.97 3.23 2.53
CA TYR A 34 -2.55 2.66 1.33
C TYR A 34 -3.72 3.53 0.89
N GLU A 35 -3.80 3.81 -0.41
CA GLU A 35 -4.90 4.53 -1.01
C GLU A 35 -5.35 3.78 -2.28
N ASP A 36 -6.66 3.66 -2.41
CA ASP A 36 -7.36 3.14 -3.58
C ASP A 36 -8.58 4.02 -3.80
N GLY A 37 -8.61 4.75 -4.91
CA GLY A 37 -9.63 5.75 -5.12
C GLY A 37 -9.57 6.42 -6.49
N PHE A 38 -10.48 7.36 -6.69
CA PHE A 38 -10.61 8.13 -7.91
C PHE A 38 -10.22 9.59 -7.65
N LEU A 39 -9.31 10.13 -8.47
CA LEU A 39 -8.94 11.54 -8.49
C LEU A 39 -9.61 12.19 -9.68
N ALA A 40 -10.32 13.29 -9.47
CA ALA A 40 -11.15 13.91 -10.50
C ALA A 40 -10.38 14.80 -11.50
N ASP A 41 -9.19 15.28 -11.15
CA ASP A 41 -8.45 16.27 -11.96
C ASP A 41 -6.94 15.94 -12.09
N PRO A 42 -6.47 15.50 -13.28
CA PRO A 42 -7.28 14.86 -14.32
C PRO A 42 -7.92 13.55 -13.80
N PRO A 43 -9.07 13.13 -14.37
CA PRO A 43 -9.83 11.96 -13.92
C PRO A 43 -9.00 10.67 -14.08
N ARG A 44 -8.72 9.99 -12.97
CA ARG A 44 -7.95 8.74 -12.94
C ARG A 44 -8.23 7.93 -11.68
N PHE A 45 -8.17 6.62 -11.79
CA PHE A 45 -8.07 5.76 -10.61
C PHE A 45 -6.61 5.66 -10.18
N VAL A 46 -6.37 5.74 -8.87
CA VAL A 46 -5.05 5.62 -8.27
C VAL A 46 -5.07 4.49 -7.24
N GLN A 47 -4.00 3.71 -7.24
CA GLN A 47 -3.65 2.86 -6.12
C GLN A 47 -2.21 3.22 -5.76
N ARG A 48 -1.95 3.59 -4.50
CA ARG A 48 -0.60 3.90 -4.01
C ARG A 48 -0.39 3.30 -2.64
N ILE A 49 0.83 2.84 -2.38
CA ILE A 49 1.19 2.20 -1.12
C ILE A 49 2.54 2.74 -0.65
N ALA A 50 2.65 2.98 0.65
CA ALA A 50 3.92 3.15 1.33
C ALA A 50 4.04 2.00 2.32
N ALA A 51 5.09 1.18 2.18
CA ALA A 51 5.34 0.04 3.04
C ALA A 51 6.83 -0.03 3.41
N VAL A 52 7.12 -0.53 4.60
CA VAL A 52 8.47 -0.66 5.13
C VAL A 52 8.76 -2.12 5.47
N ARG A 53 10.00 -2.54 5.23
CA ARG A 53 10.49 -3.79 5.79
C ARG A 53 10.78 -3.54 7.26
N GLU A 54 10.03 -4.18 8.14
CA GLU A 54 10.38 -4.13 9.55
C GLU A 54 11.65 -4.94 9.80
N PRO A 55 12.61 -4.42 10.59
CA PRO A 55 13.66 -5.28 11.10
C PRO A 55 13.00 -6.39 11.92
N LEU A 56 13.54 -7.60 11.85
CA LEU A 56 13.11 -8.70 12.71
C LEU A 56 13.03 -8.18 14.14
N PRO A 57 11.93 -8.44 14.88
CA PRO A 57 11.84 -8.02 16.26
C PRO A 57 13.08 -8.56 16.99
N VAL A 58 13.91 -7.65 17.49
CA VAL A 58 14.96 -8.01 18.43
C VAL A 58 14.21 -8.57 19.62
N GLN A 59 14.30 -9.88 19.78
CA GLN A 59 13.77 -10.59 20.94
C GLN A 59 14.28 -9.83 22.17
N PRO A 60 13.42 -9.18 22.96
CA PRO A 60 13.89 -8.55 24.17
C PRO A 60 14.60 -9.61 25.01
N ARG A 61 15.78 -9.29 25.54
CA ARG A 61 16.43 -10.15 26.53
C ARG A 61 15.39 -10.45 27.61
N ALA A 62 15.25 -11.71 27.99
CA ALA A 62 14.25 -12.15 28.97
C ALA A 62 14.20 -11.18 30.16
N GLY A 63 13.08 -10.46 30.30
CA GLY A 63 12.88 -9.42 31.33
C GLY A 63 12.71 -7.98 30.83
N ALA A 64 12.92 -7.68 29.53
CA ALA A 64 12.61 -6.36 28.96
C ALA A 64 11.23 -6.37 28.28
N GLU A 65 10.32 -5.49 28.74
CA GLU A 65 9.03 -5.28 28.07
C GLU A 65 9.28 -4.71 26.66
N PRO A 66 8.63 -5.24 25.58
CA PRO A 66 8.85 -4.72 24.24
C PRO A 66 8.40 -3.26 24.18
N ALA A 67 9.36 -2.36 23.95
CA ALA A 67 9.04 -0.94 23.80
C ALA A 67 8.07 -0.77 22.61
N PRO A 68 6.98 0.00 22.77
CA PRO A 68 6.06 0.22 21.66
C PRO A 68 6.80 0.87 20.50
N THR A 69 6.52 0.42 19.28
CA THR A 69 7.07 1.00 18.04
C THR A 69 6.71 2.48 17.99
N ARG A 70 7.66 3.34 18.39
CA ARG A 70 7.49 4.78 18.36
C ARG A 70 7.61 5.25 16.92
N TYR A 71 6.48 5.65 16.34
CA TYR A 71 6.48 6.40 15.09
C TYR A 71 7.14 7.75 15.35
N ARG A 72 8.33 7.96 14.78
CA ARG A 72 9.00 9.26 14.82
C ARG A 72 8.24 10.17 13.86
N LEU A 73 7.37 11.00 14.43
CA LEU A 73 6.73 12.13 13.74
C LEU A 73 7.75 13.24 13.50
#